data_AF-A0A2S5KUY2-F1
#
_entry.id   AF-A0A2S5KUY2-F1
#
_cell.length_a   1.000
_cell.length_b   1.000
_cell.length_c   1.000
_cell.angle_alpha   90.00
_cell.angle_beta   90.00
_cell.angle_gamma   90.00
#
_symmetry.space_group_name_H-M   'P 1'
#
loop_
_entity.id
_entity.type
_entity.pdbx_description
1 polymer ?
#
loop_
_entity_poly.entity_id
_entity_poly.type
_entity_poly.pdbx_seq_one_letter_code
_entity_poly.pdbx_strand_id
1 'polypeptide(L)'
;MIDFEREVEERVASYTDEKELKKAANDFMIASTLPKYSYNFSWLSRPIIQYPQDILAMQEIIWKVKPDLIIETGIAHGGSLIFSASMLAQLDMCDAIENGEVFDPKISKRKVLGIDIDIRSHNRRAIEAHPMSSRISMLEGSSIDESIIGQVREIAKAYSKVLVFLDSNHTHDHVLAELEAYAGLTSVGSYCVVFDTIVEDLPTGVLSSDRPWGKGNNPKTAVWDFLSRNSMFSIDQFIQNKLLITVSPDGYLYRTR
;
A
#
# COMPACT_ATOMS: atom_id res chain seq x y z
N MET A 1 12.02 2.77 -27.46
CA MET A 1 11.55 2.68 -26.06
C MET A 1 12.25 1.55 -25.28
N ILE A 2 13.24 0.85 -25.86
CA ILE A 2 13.81 -0.40 -25.29
C ILE A 2 15.11 -0.15 -24.50
N ASP A 3 15.86 0.92 -24.78
CA ASP A 3 17.17 1.11 -24.13
C ASP A 3 17.06 1.69 -22.71
N PHE A 4 16.22 2.69 -22.46
CA PHE A 4 16.15 3.32 -21.14
C PHE A 4 15.56 2.41 -20.05
N GLU A 5 14.50 1.64 -20.37
CA GLU A 5 13.91 0.70 -19.40
C GLU A 5 14.89 -0.41 -19.04
N ARG A 6 15.60 -0.96 -20.02
CA ARG A 6 16.68 -1.92 -19.78
C ARG A 6 17.82 -1.31 -18.96
N GLU A 7 18.24 -0.08 -19.26
CA GLU A 7 19.25 0.64 -18.46
C GLU A 7 18.78 0.88 -17.01
N VAL A 8 17.49 1.06 -16.78
CA VAL A 8 16.93 1.12 -15.41
C VAL A 8 17.02 -0.25 -14.76
N GLU A 9 16.61 -1.32 -15.44
CA GLU A 9 16.69 -2.69 -14.91
C GLU A 9 18.11 -3.09 -14.52
N GLU A 10 19.08 -2.82 -15.40
CA GLU A 10 20.50 -3.09 -15.17
C GLU A 10 21.05 -2.28 -13.98
N ARG A 11 20.70 -0.99 -13.87
CA ARG A 11 21.11 -0.16 -12.73
C ARG A 11 20.50 -0.63 -11.42
N VAL A 12 19.22 -0.95 -11.40
CA VAL A 12 18.55 -1.44 -10.18
C VAL A 12 19.13 -2.78 -9.75
N ALA A 13 19.41 -3.67 -10.69
CA ALA A 13 20.06 -4.94 -10.40
C ALA A 13 21.45 -4.74 -9.75
N SER A 14 22.23 -3.76 -10.22
CA SER A 14 23.57 -3.49 -9.68
C SER A 14 23.54 -2.96 -8.25
N TYR A 15 22.46 -2.32 -7.79
CA TYR A 15 22.34 -1.82 -6.41
C TYR A 15 22.43 -2.94 -5.35
N THR A 16 22.13 -4.18 -5.74
CA THR A 16 22.27 -5.36 -4.87
C THR A 16 23.70 -5.54 -4.37
N ASP A 17 24.71 -5.07 -5.11
CA ASP A 17 26.13 -5.18 -4.74
C ASP A 17 26.71 -3.87 -4.18
N GLU A 18 26.00 -2.74 -4.32
CA GLU A 18 26.43 -1.41 -3.90
C GLU A 18 26.28 -1.20 -2.38
N LYS A 19 27.33 -1.57 -1.63
CA LYS A 19 27.32 -1.52 -0.15
C LYS A 19 27.11 -0.11 0.41
N GLU A 20 27.80 0.89 -0.15
CA GLU A 20 27.72 2.27 0.34
C GLU A 20 26.34 2.88 0.10
N LEU A 21 25.73 2.60 -1.06
CA LEU A 21 24.39 3.07 -1.39
C LEU A 21 23.33 2.50 -0.44
N LYS A 22 23.36 1.18 -0.22
CA LYS A 22 22.45 0.51 0.73
C LYS A 22 22.67 0.99 2.16
N LYS A 23 23.93 1.21 2.57
CA LYS A 23 24.26 1.77 3.88
C LYS A 23 23.67 3.17 4.04
N ALA A 24 23.84 4.05 3.05
CA ALA A 24 23.29 5.40 3.09
C ALA A 24 21.76 5.41 3.19
N ALA A 25 21.08 4.54 2.43
CA ALA A 25 19.63 4.39 2.51
C ALA A 25 19.16 3.89 3.88
N ASN A 26 19.82 2.86 4.43
CA ASN A 26 19.52 2.32 5.75
C ASN A 26 19.78 3.36 6.87
N ASP A 27 20.91 4.06 6.82
CA ASP A 27 21.24 5.11 7.78
C ASP A 27 20.19 6.23 7.75
N PHE A 28 19.70 6.60 6.56
CA PHE A 28 18.62 7.55 6.43
C PHE A 28 17.32 7.04 7.04
N MET A 29 16.91 5.79 6.77
CA MET A 29 15.71 5.20 7.36
C MET A 29 15.76 5.22 8.89
N ILE A 30 16.90 4.82 9.48
CA ILE A 30 17.10 4.85 10.94
C ILE A 30 17.03 6.29 11.47
N ALA A 31 17.79 7.20 10.88
CA ALA A 31 17.89 8.59 11.36
C ALA A 31 16.58 9.37 11.20
N SER A 32 15.75 9.00 10.22
CA SER A 32 14.49 9.69 9.89
C SER A 32 13.27 9.15 10.64
N THR A 33 13.35 7.94 11.21
CA THR A 33 12.25 7.31 11.95
C THR A 33 11.87 8.08 13.21
N LEU A 34 12.83 8.34 14.10
CA LEU A 34 12.59 9.05 15.37
C LEU A 34 12.04 10.48 15.21
N PRO A 35 12.57 11.33 14.30
CA PRO A 35 12.01 12.67 14.06
C PRO A 35 10.71 12.65 13.25
N LYS A 36 10.12 11.48 12.97
CA LYS A 36 8.85 11.31 12.26
C LYS A 36 8.85 11.95 10.87
N TYR A 37 9.92 11.73 10.10
CA TYR A 37 10.04 12.29 8.75
C TYR A 37 8.83 12.01 7.86
N SER A 38 8.33 10.76 7.85
CA SER A 38 7.17 10.32 7.07
C SER A 38 5.85 11.01 7.44
N TYR A 39 5.76 11.67 8.60
CA TYR A 39 4.54 12.34 9.06
C TYR A 39 4.37 13.76 8.48
N ASN A 40 5.37 14.27 7.75
CA ASN A 40 5.39 15.66 7.28
C ASN A 40 4.70 15.87 5.93
N PHE A 41 4.23 14.80 5.27
CA PHE A 41 3.71 14.88 3.92
C PHE A 41 2.18 14.92 3.89
N SER A 42 1.66 15.52 2.82
CA SER A 42 0.22 15.54 2.52
C SER A 42 -0.01 15.23 1.06
N TRP A 43 -1.09 14.53 0.76
CA TRP A 43 -1.59 14.36 -0.59
C TRP A 43 -2.89 15.12 -0.76
N LEU A 44 -2.93 16.06 -1.71
CA LEU A 44 -4.10 16.90 -2.00
C LEU A 44 -4.78 17.45 -0.73
N SER A 45 -3.98 18.02 0.18
CA SER A 45 -4.42 18.62 1.45
C SER A 45 -4.84 17.64 2.57
N ARG A 46 -4.63 16.33 2.40
CA ARG A 46 -4.80 15.34 3.47
C ARG A 46 -3.46 14.75 3.91
N PRO A 47 -3.14 14.69 5.22
CA PRO A 47 -1.90 14.07 5.68
C PRO A 47 -1.78 12.63 5.22
N ILE A 48 -0.63 12.28 4.63
CA ILE A 48 -0.26 10.93 4.21
C ILE A 48 1.00 10.54 4.95
N ILE A 49 0.90 9.57 5.87
CA ILE A 49 2.00 9.16 6.73
C ILE A 49 2.80 8.08 5.99
N GLN A 50 3.56 8.49 4.97
CA GLN A 50 4.33 7.58 4.13
C GLN A 50 5.61 8.27 3.64
N TYR A 51 6.63 7.49 3.31
CA TYR A 51 7.81 8.04 2.64
C TYR A 51 7.48 8.40 1.18
N PRO A 52 8.02 9.52 0.63
CA PRO A 52 7.78 9.89 -0.76
C PRO A 52 8.10 8.80 -1.78
N GLN A 53 9.11 7.97 -1.49
CA GLN A 53 9.52 6.83 -2.29
C GLN A 53 8.43 5.75 -2.34
N ASP A 54 7.83 5.41 -1.20
CA ASP A 54 6.71 4.46 -1.15
C ASP A 54 5.47 5.01 -1.86
N ILE A 55 5.20 6.32 -1.74
CA ILE A 55 4.10 6.98 -2.49
C ILE A 55 4.34 6.86 -4.00
N LEU A 56 5.56 7.09 -4.47
CA LEU A 56 5.92 6.92 -5.88
C LEU A 56 5.79 5.45 -6.32
N ALA A 57 6.19 4.50 -5.49
CA ALA A 57 6.02 3.08 -5.76
C ALA A 57 4.53 2.72 -5.93
N MET A 58 3.67 3.21 -5.04
CA MET A 58 2.23 2.98 -5.16
C MET A 58 1.66 3.61 -6.43
N GLN A 59 2.15 4.80 -6.81
CA GLN A 59 1.75 5.46 -8.05
C GLN A 59 2.08 4.58 -9.26
N GLU A 60 3.31 4.06 -9.34
CA GLU A 60 3.73 3.18 -10.41
C GLU A 60 2.96 1.85 -10.43
N ILE A 61 2.72 1.23 -9.27
CA ILE A 61 1.93 0.01 -9.15
C ILE A 61 0.50 0.23 -9.65
N ILE A 62 -0.18 1.27 -9.16
CA ILE A 62 -1.54 1.61 -9.59
C ILE A 62 -1.57 1.89 -11.09
N TRP A 63 -0.55 2.59 -11.62
CA TRP A 63 -0.44 2.87 -13.04
C TRP A 63 -0.22 1.60 -13.87
N LYS A 64 0.61 0.66 -13.42
CA LYS A 64 0.88 -0.60 -14.11
C LYS A 64 -0.34 -1.53 -14.08
N VAL A 65 -0.96 -1.69 -12.91
CA VAL A 65 -2.08 -2.60 -12.67
C VAL A 65 -3.38 -2.09 -13.30
N LYS A 66 -3.59 -0.77 -13.26
CA LYS A 66 -4.84 -0.11 -13.66
C LYS A 66 -6.07 -0.71 -12.94
N PRO A 67 -6.09 -0.75 -11.58
CA PRO A 67 -7.15 -1.44 -10.84
C PRO A 67 -8.52 -0.77 -11.02
N ASP A 68 -9.57 -1.56 -10.86
CA ASP A 68 -10.94 -1.08 -10.69
C ASP A 68 -11.39 -1.11 -9.22
N LEU A 69 -10.65 -1.82 -8.34
CA LEU A 69 -10.82 -1.75 -6.89
C LEU A 69 -9.47 -1.67 -6.19
N ILE A 70 -9.34 -0.72 -5.27
CA ILE A 70 -8.26 -0.67 -4.28
C ILE A 70 -8.87 -0.94 -2.90
N ILE A 71 -8.37 -1.91 -2.17
CA ILE A 71 -8.76 -2.20 -0.78
C ILE A 71 -7.62 -1.74 0.12
N GLU A 72 -7.90 -0.88 1.11
CA GLU A 72 -6.92 -0.37 2.07
C GLU A 72 -7.38 -0.66 3.50
N THR A 73 -6.52 -1.23 4.33
CA THR A 73 -6.73 -1.31 5.78
C THR A 73 -5.83 -0.31 6.49
N GLY A 74 -6.37 0.39 7.49
CA GLY A 74 -5.72 1.54 8.12
C GLY A 74 -5.96 2.83 7.33
N ILE A 75 -6.84 3.70 7.84
CA ILE A 75 -7.20 4.97 7.20
C ILE A 75 -6.41 6.12 7.81
N ALA A 76 -6.19 6.10 9.13
CA ALA A 76 -5.55 7.19 9.87
C ALA A 76 -6.17 8.57 9.52
N HIS A 77 -5.43 9.44 8.81
CA HIS A 77 -5.91 10.77 8.38
C HIS A 77 -6.61 10.78 7.01
N GLY A 78 -6.61 9.66 6.28
CA GLY A 78 -7.22 9.49 4.97
C GLY A 78 -6.38 9.94 3.78
N GLY A 79 -5.11 10.31 3.97
CA GLY A 79 -4.24 10.75 2.87
C GLY A 79 -3.99 9.67 1.82
N SER A 80 -3.81 8.41 2.24
CA SER A 80 -3.68 7.26 1.32
C SER A 80 -4.95 7.04 0.50
N LEU A 81 -6.14 7.11 1.13
CA LEU A 81 -7.41 7.02 0.42
C LEU A 81 -7.57 8.12 -0.63
N ILE A 82 -7.21 9.38 -0.30
CA ILE A 82 -7.26 10.47 -1.27
C ILE A 82 -6.24 10.25 -2.39
N PHE A 83 -5.05 9.75 -2.06
CA PHE A 83 -4.02 9.38 -3.03
C PHE A 83 -4.55 8.34 -4.02
N SER A 84 -4.97 7.17 -3.53
CA SER A 84 -5.50 6.09 -4.36
C SER A 84 -6.70 6.54 -5.19
N ALA A 85 -7.65 7.27 -4.60
CA ALA A 85 -8.80 7.78 -5.33
C ALA A 85 -8.42 8.78 -6.44
N SER A 86 -7.42 9.62 -6.21
CA SER A 86 -6.90 10.53 -7.23
C SER A 86 -6.18 9.81 -8.36
N MET A 87 -5.47 8.72 -8.05
CA MET A 87 -4.87 7.86 -9.07
C MET A 87 -5.96 7.19 -9.92
N LEU A 88 -7.02 6.66 -9.32
CA LEU A 88 -8.16 6.10 -10.06
C LEU A 88 -8.85 7.15 -10.94
N ALA A 89 -8.96 8.40 -10.47
CA ALA A 89 -9.50 9.50 -11.27
C ALA A 89 -8.60 9.83 -12.48
N GLN A 90 -7.26 9.77 -12.32
CA GLN A 90 -6.33 9.92 -13.46
C GLN A 90 -6.51 8.77 -14.47
N LEU A 91 -6.74 7.54 -14.00
CA LEU A 91 -7.03 6.42 -14.90
C LEU A 91 -8.32 6.64 -15.70
N ASP A 92 -9.39 7.10 -15.06
CA ASP A 92 -10.63 7.45 -15.76
C ASP A 92 -10.39 8.52 -16.84
N MET A 93 -9.61 9.54 -16.50
CA MET A 93 -9.28 10.63 -17.43
C MET A 93 -8.46 10.13 -18.62
N CYS A 94 -7.44 9.30 -18.39
CA CYS A 94 -6.62 8.72 -19.46
C CYS A 94 -7.45 7.80 -20.37
N ASP A 95 -8.27 6.91 -19.79
CA ASP A 95 -9.19 6.05 -20.56
C ASP A 95 -10.10 6.89 -21.48
N ALA A 96 -10.68 7.98 -20.93
CA ALA A 96 -11.58 8.85 -21.68
C ALA A 96 -10.85 9.58 -22.82
N ILE A 97 -9.62 10.05 -22.59
CA ILE A 97 -8.79 10.69 -23.63
C ILE A 97 -8.46 9.69 -24.73
N GLU A 98 -8.04 8.47 -24.38
CA GLU A 98 -7.67 7.42 -25.33
C GLU A 98 -8.86 6.97 -26.19
N ASN A 99 -10.05 6.89 -25.59
CA ASN A 99 -11.26 6.47 -26.27
C ASN A 99 -12.02 7.64 -26.96
N GLY A 100 -11.60 8.89 -26.75
CA GLY A 100 -12.32 10.06 -27.24
C GLY A 100 -13.69 10.25 -26.59
N GLU A 101 -13.85 9.81 -25.34
CA GLU A 101 -15.10 9.83 -24.59
C GLU A 101 -15.21 11.06 -23.67
N VAL A 102 -16.44 11.51 -23.45
CA VAL A 102 -16.77 12.48 -22.40
C VAL A 102 -17.24 11.71 -21.17
N PHE A 103 -16.74 12.06 -19.99
CA PHE A 103 -17.17 11.44 -18.73
C PHE A 103 -17.48 12.47 -17.65
N ASP A 104 -18.38 12.11 -16.72
CA ASP A 104 -18.61 12.88 -15.50
C ASP A 104 -17.50 12.53 -14.49
N PRO A 105 -16.66 13.48 -14.04
CA PRO A 105 -15.58 13.20 -13.09
C PRO A 105 -16.06 12.67 -11.74
N LYS A 106 -17.35 12.81 -11.40
CA LYS A 106 -17.95 12.26 -10.17
C LYS A 106 -18.38 10.80 -10.29
N ILE A 107 -18.53 10.27 -11.51
CA ILE A 107 -18.99 8.90 -11.74
C ILE A 107 -17.79 8.08 -12.21
N SER A 108 -17.48 7.01 -11.50
CA SER A 108 -16.38 6.11 -11.84
C SER A 108 -16.80 4.66 -11.68
N LYS A 109 -16.29 3.82 -12.58
CA LYS A 109 -16.33 2.36 -12.44
C LYS A 109 -15.29 1.85 -11.45
N ARG A 110 -14.41 2.72 -10.96
CA ARG A 110 -13.30 2.41 -10.06
C ARG A 110 -13.61 2.87 -8.64
N LYS A 111 -13.13 2.13 -7.64
CA LYS A 111 -13.41 2.42 -6.23
C LYS A 111 -12.20 2.18 -5.33
N VAL A 112 -12.10 2.96 -4.26
CA VAL A 112 -11.26 2.69 -3.08
C VAL A 112 -12.18 2.30 -1.93
N LEU A 113 -11.89 1.16 -1.30
CA LEU A 113 -12.57 0.68 -0.10
C LEU A 113 -11.58 0.76 1.08
N GLY A 114 -11.78 1.73 1.96
CA GLY A 114 -11.00 1.88 3.19
C GLY A 114 -11.64 1.13 4.36
N ILE A 115 -10.83 0.52 5.21
CA ILE A 115 -11.26 -0.20 6.42
C ILE A 115 -10.44 0.32 7.61
N ASP A 116 -11.11 0.71 8.68
CA ASP A 116 -10.43 1.09 9.92
C ASP A 116 -11.29 0.76 11.14
N ILE A 117 -10.67 0.37 12.24
CA ILE A 117 -11.36 0.07 13.50
C ILE A 117 -11.99 1.31 14.12
N ASP A 118 -11.43 2.50 13.89
CA ASP A 118 -11.94 3.79 14.38
C ASP A 118 -11.72 4.90 13.34
N ILE A 119 -12.73 5.16 12.51
CA ILE A 119 -12.71 6.29 11.57
C ILE A 119 -13.14 7.55 12.31
N ARG A 120 -12.16 8.16 13.00
CA ARG A 120 -12.33 9.39 13.79
C ARG A 120 -13.18 10.42 13.05
N SER A 121 -14.22 10.93 13.71
CA SER A 121 -15.25 11.79 13.11
C SER A 121 -14.72 12.98 12.30
N HIS A 122 -13.62 13.60 12.73
CA HIS A 122 -12.98 14.71 12.00
C HIS A 122 -12.28 14.26 10.72
N ASN A 123 -11.67 13.07 10.71
CA ASN A 123 -11.06 12.50 9.51
C ASN A 123 -12.14 12.05 8.53
N ARG A 124 -13.20 11.37 9.00
CA ARG A 124 -14.37 11.00 8.19
C ARG A 124 -14.95 12.20 7.45
N ARG A 125 -15.29 13.28 8.17
CA ARG A 125 -15.83 14.51 7.55
C ARG A 125 -14.87 15.12 6.53
N ALA A 126 -13.57 15.12 6.81
CA ALA A 126 -12.57 15.68 5.89
C ALA A 126 -12.42 14.84 4.62
N ILE A 127 -12.50 13.51 4.72
CA ILE A 127 -12.48 12.60 3.57
C ILE A 127 -13.75 12.78 2.74
N GLU A 128 -14.93 12.78 3.36
CA GLU A 128 -16.23 12.90 2.68
C GLU A 128 -16.39 14.26 1.97
N ALA A 129 -15.85 15.34 2.55
CA ALA A 129 -15.86 16.67 1.95
C ALA A 129 -14.86 16.83 0.78
N HIS A 130 -13.89 15.94 0.63
CA HIS A 130 -12.89 16.04 -0.43
C HIS A 130 -13.47 15.65 -1.79
N PRO A 131 -13.11 16.31 -2.92
CA PRO A 131 -13.66 15.97 -4.25
C PRO A 131 -13.46 14.51 -4.68
N MET A 132 -12.41 13.86 -4.19
CA MET A 132 -12.13 12.45 -4.47
C MET A 132 -13.04 11.47 -3.71
N SER A 133 -13.88 11.95 -2.78
CA SER A 133 -14.81 11.11 -2.00
C SER A 133 -15.78 10.31 -2.87
N SER A 134 -16.10 10.79 -4.07
CA SER A 134 -16.89 10.08 -5.08
C SER A 134 -16.42 8.64 -5.32
N ARG A 135 -15.11 8.39 -5.25
CA ARG A 135 -14.49 7.07 -5.46
C ARG A 135 -14.21 6.32 -4.17
N ILE A 136 -14.51 6.88 -3.00
CA ILE A 136 -14.17 6.28 -1.71
C ILE A 136 -15.43 5.70 -1.06
N SER A 137 -15.29 4.52 -0.49
CA SER A 137 -16.21 3.92 0.48
C SER A 137 -15.41 3.54 1.71
N MET A 138 -16.02 3.64 2.89
CA MET A 138 -15.33 3.33 4.15
C MET A 138 -16.16 2.38 5.01
N LEU A 139 -15.54 1.33 5.52
CA LEU A 139 -16.11 0.43 6.52
C LEU A 139 -15.42 0.68 7.86
N GLU A 140 -16.22 0.81 8.92
CA GLU A 140 -15.72 1.00 10.28
C GLU A 140 -15.86 -0.30 11.06
N GLY A 141 -14.75 -0.84 11.55
CA GLY A 141 -14.65 -2.13 12.24
C GLY A 141 -13.25 -2.74 12.08
N SER A 142 -12.96 -3.78 12.86
CA SER A 142 -11.65 -4.45 12.74
C SER A 142 -11.53 -5.12 11.37
N SER A 143 -10.38 -4.97 10.73
CA SER A 143 -10.10 -5.61 9.44
C SER A 143 -10.04 -7.14 9.54
N ILE A 144 -9.99 -7.71 10.73
CA ILE A 144 -10.01 -9.17 10.94
C ILE A 144 -11.37 -9.68 11.45
N ASP A 145 -12.37 -8.81 11.60
CA ASP A 145 -13.72 -9.24 11.99
C ASP A 145 -14.44 -9.90 10.82
N GLU A 146 -15.04 -11.08 11.07
CA GLU A 146 -15.79 -11.84 10.05
C GLU A 146 -16.88 -11.03 9.36
N SER A 147 -17.55 -10.12 10.07
CA SER A 147 -18.57 -9.24 9.49
C SER A 147 -17.99 -8.22 8.51
N ILE A 148 -16.77 -7.72 8.77
CA ILE A 148 -16.08 -6.79 7.87
C ILE A 148 -15.52 -7.56 6.68
N ILE A 149 -14.86 -8.69 6.90
CA ILE A 149 -14.35 -9.57 5.85
C ILE A 149 -15.48 -9.97 4.89
N GLY A 150 -16.65 -10.36 5.41
CA GLY A 150 -17.82 -10.70 4.62
C GLY A 150 -18.31 -9.56 3.73
N GLN A 151 -18.37 -8.33 4.26
CA GLN A 151 -18.74 -7.15 3.49
C GLN A 151 -17.72 -6.81 2.40
N VAL A 152 -16.42 -6.88 2.71
CA VAL A 152 -15.35 -6.63 1.74
C VAL A 152 -15.42 -7.64 0.60
N ARG A 153 -15.59 -8.93 0.91
CA ARG A 153 -15.74 -10.00 -0.09
C ARG A 153 -16.96 -9.77 -0.97
N GLU A 154 -18.08 -9.34 -0.40
CA GLU A 154 -19.29 -9.04 -1.18
C GLU A 154 -19.08 -7.87 -2.14
N ILE A 155 -18.48 -6.77 -1.66
CA ILE A 155 -18.16 -5.61 -2.49
C ILE A 155 -17.20 -6.00 -3.62
N ALA A 156 -16.16 -6.78 -3.30
CA ALA A 156 -15.13 -7.18 -4.26
C ALA A 156 -15.67 -7.98 -5.46
N LYS A 157 -16.82 -8.68 -5.32
CA LYS A 157 -17.45 -9.43 -6.42
C LYS A 157 -17.84 -8.56 -7.62
N ALA A 158 -18.03 -7.26 -7.42
CA ALA A 158 -18.40 -6.33 -8.49
C ALA A 158 -17.18 -5.85 -9.32
N TYR A 159 -15.96 -6.26 -8.96
CA TYR A 159 -14.71 -5.76 -9.51
C TYR A 159 -13.83 -6.89 -10.06
N SER A 160 -12.95 -6.55 -11.00
CA SER A 160 -12.17 -7.54 -11.75
C SER A 160 -10.66 -7.42 -11.54
N LYS A 161 -10.17 -6.22 -11.24
CA LYS A 161 -8.76 -5.88 -11.03
C LYS A 161 -8.59 -5.25 -9.67
N VAL A 162 -8.39 -6.11 -8.68
CA VAL A 162 -8.26 -5.73 -7.28
C VAL A 162 -6.79 -5.57 -6.91
N LEU A 163 -6.46 -4.45 -6.28
CA LEU A 163 -5.18 -4.14 -5.63
C LEU A 163 -5.43 -3.99 -4.13
N VAL A 164 -4.57 -4.57 -3.29
CA VAL A 164 -4.77 -4.62 -1.83
C VAL A 164 -3.57 -3.98 -1.13
N PHE A 165 -3.85 -3.13 -0.15
CA PHE A 165 -2.90 -2.47 0.74
C PHE A 165 -3.26 -2.79 2.20
N LEU A 166 -2.31 -3.37 2.94
CA LEU A 166 -2.47 -3.74 4.35
C LEU A 166 -1.57 -2.85 5.22
N ASP A 167 -2.16 -2.01 6.06
CA ASP A 167 -1.46 -1.01 6.89
C ASP A 167 -2.22 -0.67 8.20
N SER A 168 -2.85 -1.69 8.82
CA SER A 168 -3.67 -1.48 10.02
C SER A 168 -2.87 -1.60 11.34
N ASN A 169 -2.83 -2.79 11.94
CA ASN A 169 -2.08 -3.12 13.13
C ASN A 169 -0.85 -3.94 12.75
N HIS A 170 0.28 -3.65 13.39
CA HIS A 170 1.56 -4.21 13.00
C HIS A 170 1.98 -5.44 13.78
N THR A 171 1.10 -6.11 14.53
CA THR A 171 1.45 -7.42 15.14
C THR A 171 1.44 -8.52 14.09
N HIS A 172 2.27 -9.54 14.29
CA HIS A 172 2.35 -10.70 13.40
C HIS A 172 0.96 -11.32 13.15
N ASP A 173 0.27 -11.68 14.23
CA ASP A 173 -1.00 -12.42 14.16
C ASP A 173 -2.08 -11.61 13.43
N HIS A 174 -2.13 -10.29 13.65
CA HIS A 174 -3.10 -9.42 13.00
C HIS A 174 -2.84 -9.31 11.49
N VAL A 175 -1.58 -9.02 11.11
CA VAL A 175 -1.21 -8.91 9.68
C VAL A 175 -1.41 -10.24 8.97
N LEU A 176 -1.10 -11.36 9.63
CA LEU A 176 -1.32 -12.69 9.07
C LEU A 176 -2.82 -12.95 8.83
N ALA A 177 -3.68 -12.59 9.76
CA ALA A 177 -5.13 -12.69 9.59
C ALA A 177 -5.65 -11.79 8.45
N GLU A 178 -5.10 -10.58 8.27
CA GLU A 178 -5.42 -9.74 7.11
C GLU A 178 -4.97 -10.37 5.79
N LEU A 179 -3.77 -10.94 5.74
CA LEU A 179 -3.26 -11.66 4.58
C LEU A 179 -4.16 -12.84 4.21
N GLU A 180 -4.56 -13.66 5.20
CA GLU A 180 -5.49 -14.77 5.00
C GLU A 180 -6.88 -14.31 4.54
N ALA A 181 -7.35 -13.14 5.02
CA ALA A 181 -8.64 -12.58 4.64
C ALA A 181 -8.68 -11.97 3.24
N TYR A 182 -7.64 -11.20 2.87
CA TYR A 182 -7.68 -10.26 1.76
C TYR A 182 -6.72 -10.55 0.62
N ALA A 183 -5.58 -11.22 0.84
CA ALA A 183 -4.62 -11.45 -0.25
C ALA A 183 -5.26 -12.26 -1.38
N GLY A 184 -6.15 -13.22 -1.07
CA GLY A 184 -6.88 -13.99 -2.07
C GLY A 184 -7.80 -13.16 -2.99
N LEU A 185 -8.12 -11.92 -2.63
CA LEU A 185 -8.93 -10.99 -3.44
C LEU A 185 -8.09 -10.25 -4.49
N THR A 186 -6.80 -10.04 -4.26
CA THR A 186 -5.88 -9.39 -5.23
C THR A 186 -5.96 -10.07 -6.58
N SER A 187 -6.15 -9.39 -7.70
CA SER A 187 -6.22 -10.08 -9.00
C SER A 187 -4.87 -10.61 -9.48
N VAL A 188 -4.84 -11.65 -10.32
CA VAL A 188 -3.60 -12.12 -10.97
C VAL A 188 -2.97 -10.98 -11.76
N GLY A 189 -1.66 -10.76 -11.61
CA GLY A 189 -0.96 -9.61 -12.19
C GLY A 189 -1.09 -8.31 -11.38
N SER A 190 -1.73 -8.35 -10.21
CA SER A 190 -1.83 -7.25 -9.26
C SER A 190 -0.96 -7.51 -8.01
N TYR A 191 -1.07 -6.63 -7.02
CA TYR A 191 -0.27 -6.68 -5.79
C TYR A 191 -1.15 -6.77 -4.52
N CYS A 192 -0.62 -7.44 -3.52
CA CYS A 192 -0.99 -7.24 -2.12
C CYS A 192 0.24 -6.60 -1.45
N VAL A 193 0.17 -5.31 -1.14
CA VAL A 193 1.27 -4.60 -0.50
C VAL A 193 1.05 -4.61 1.00
N VAL A 194 2.00 -5.15 1.75
CA VAL A 194 2.03 -5.13 3.21
C VAL A 194 3.01 -4.04 3.64
N PHE A 195 2.50 -3.04 4.34
CA PHE A 195 3.31 -1.93 4.82
C PHE A 195 4.05 -2.27 6.12
N ASP A 196 5.04 -1.44 6.44
CA ASP A 196 5.79 -1.45 7.71
C ASP A 196 6.53 -2.76 8.03
N THR A 197 6.85 -3.56 7.02
CA THR A 197 7.74 -4.71 7.16
C THR A 197 9.16 -4.32 7.58
N ILE A 198 9.57 -3.05 7.39
CA ILE A 198 10.86 -2.51 7.86
C ILE A 198 11.07 -2.67 9.37
N VAL A 199 10.00 -2.83 10.15
CA VAL A 199 10.04 -3.04 11.61
C VAL A 199 10.99 -4.17 12.01
N GLU A 200 11.12 -5.23 11.20
CA GLU A 200 12.04 -6.34 11.47
C GLU A 200 13.53 -5.95 11.33
N ASP A 201 13.83 -4.99 10.46
CA ASP A 201 15.20 -4.60 10.11
C ASP A 201 15.72 -3.46 10.99
N LEU A 202 14.83 -2.69 11.62
CA LEU A 202 15.21 -1.59 12.48
C LEU A 202 15.98 -2.09 13.73
N PRO A 203 17.03 -1.36 14.16
CA PRO A 203 17.70 -1.64 15.42
C PRO A 203 16.75 -1.54 16.62
N THR A 204 17.00 -2.36 17.63
CA THR A 204 16.29 -2.28 18.91
C THR A 204 16.42 -0.88 19.52
N GLY A 205 15.30 -0.31 19.98
CA GLY A 205 15.26 1.00 20.63
C GLY A 205 15.03 2.19 19.69
N VAL A 206 14.95 1.98 18.37
CA VAL A 206 14.54 3.04 17.41
C VAL A 206 13.03 3.28 17.49
N LEU A 207 12.25 2.21 17.62
CA LEU A 207 10.80 2.27 17.80
C LEU A 207 10.44 2.47 19.27
N SER A 208 9.34 3.16 19.52
CA SER A 208 8.82 3.40 20.88
C SER A 208 8.50 2.08 21.59
N SER A 209 8.88 1.98 22.86
CA SER A 209 8.77 0.75 23.66
C SER A 209 7.35 0.41 24.14
N ASP A 210 6.38 1.28 23.91
CA ASP A 210 4.98 1.13 24.30
C ASP A 210 4.13 0.39 23.27
N ARG A 211 4.71 0.02 22.13
CA ARG A 211 4.01 -0.66 21.04
C ARG A 211 3.95 -2.18 21.31
N PRO A 212 2.83 -2.84 20.98
CA PRO A 212 2.68 -4.29 21.15
C PRO A 212 3.41 -5.12 20.08
N TRP A 213 4.20 -4.47 19.22
CA TRP A 213 4.88 -5.04 18.05
C TRP A 213 6.31 -4.52 17.93
N GLY A 214 7.15 -5.25 17.20
CA GLY A 214 8.57 -4.97 17.05
C GLY A 214 9.30 -6.12 16.37
N LYS A 215 10.62 -6.16 16.47
CA LYS A 215 11.42 -7.27 15.91
C LYS A 215 10.92 -8.62 16.42
N GLY A 216 10.65 -9.57 15.52
CA GLY A 216 10.06 -10.88 15.81
C GLY A 216 8.53 -10.93 15.97
N ASN A 217 7.84 -9.78 15.98
CA ASN A 217 6.38 -9.69 16.03
C ASN A 217 5.91 -8.49 15.20
N ASN A 218 5.92 -8.63 13.87
CA ASN A 218 5.72 -7.53 12.93
C ASN A 218 5.20 -7.98 11.55
N PRO A 219 4.87 -7.04 10.63
CA PRO A 219 4.36 -7.38 9.31
C PRO A 219 5.30 -8.27 8.48
N LYS A 220 6.63 -8.10 8.58
CA LYS A 220 7.58 -8.93 7.80
C LYS A 220 7.50 -10.40 8.22
N THR A 221 7.42 -10.64 9.53
CA THR A 221 7.29 -12.00 10.05
C THR A 221 5.99 -12.67 9.58
N ALA A 222 4.89 -11.92 9.48
CA ALA A 222 3.62 -12.42 8.95
C ALA A 222 3.69 -12.71 7.44
N VAL A 223 4.34 -11.83 6.67
CA VAL A 223 4.60 -12.05 5.24
C VAL A 223 5.37 -13.34 5.01
N TRP A 224 6.47 -13.55 5.73
CA TRP A 224 7.28 -14.76 5.57
C TRP A 224 6.51 -16.04 5.93
N ASP A 225 5.71 -16.02 7.01
CA ASP A 225 4.85 -17.16 7.34
C ASP A 225 3.80 -17.42 6.24
N PHE A 226 3.07 -16.38 5.83
CA PHE A 226 2.08 -16.48 4.76
C PHE A 226 2.67 -17.10 3.48
N LEU A 227 3.83 -16.61 3.04
CA LEU A 227 4.49 -17.12 1.82
C LEU A 227 5.04 -18.54 1.96
N SER A 228 5.39 -18.97 3.18
CA SER A 228 5.80 -20.37 3.41
C SER A 228 4.67 -21.37 3.14
N ARG A 229 3.41 -20.92 3.24
CA ARG A 229 2.18 -21.70 3.04
C ARG A 229 1.44 -21.33 1.75
N ASN A 230 1.76 -20.20 1.14
CA ASN A 230 1.08 -19.67 -0.04
C ASN A 230 2.04 -19.37 -1.18
N SER A 231 1.90 -20.14 -2.26
CA SER A 231 2.76 -20.03 -3.43
C SER A 231 2.10 -19.26 -4.60
N MET A 232 0.94 -18.63 -4.39
CA MET A 232 0.30 -17.75 -5.39
C MET A 232 0.99 -16.39 -5.50
N PHE A 233 1.80 -16.03 -4.50
CA PHE A 233 2.50 -14.76 -4.42
C PHE A 233 4.02 -14.94 -4.48
N SER A 234 4.69 -13.93 -5.01
CA SER A 234 6.14 -13.78 -4.95
C SER A 234 6.47 -12.36 -4.49
N ILE A 235 7.55 -12.20 -3.73
CA ILE A 235 8.04 -10.88 -3.35
C ILE A 235 8.68 -10.23 -4.59
N ASP A 236 8.23 -9.03 -4.94
CA ASP A 236 8.81 -8.22 -6.01
C ASP A 236 10.04 -7.47 -5.48
N GLN A 237 11.18 -8.15 -5.52
CA GLN A 237 12.48 -7.61 -5.09
C GLN A 237 12.93 -6.41 -5.92
N PHE A 238 12.44 -6.27 -7.16
CA PHE A 238 12.81 -5.16 -8.01
C PHE A 238 12.36 -3.83 -7.43
N ILE A 239 11.14 -3.77 -6.89
CA ILE A 239 10.58 -2.53 -6.32
C ILE A 239 11.44 -2.05 -5.16
N GLN A 240 11.69 -2.89 -4.15
CA GLN A 240 12.49 -2.46 -2.99
C GLN A 240 13.95 -2.12 -3.34
N ASN A 241 14.55 -2.87 -4.26
CA ASN A 241 15.91 -2.58 -4.74
C ASN A 241 15.96 -1.22 -5.46
N LYS A 242 14.93 -0.90 -6.25
CA LYS A 242 14.84 0.39 -6.94
C LYS A 242 14.65 1.55 -5.96
N LEU A 243 13.80 1.37 -4.95
CA LEU A 243 13.47 2.44 -4.01
C LEU A 243 14.61 2.74 -3.04
N LEU A 244 15.30 1.69 -2.54
CA LEU A 244 16.30 1.70 -1.46
C LEU A 244 15.74 2.17 -0.09
N ILE A 245 14.98 3.25 -0.09
CA ILE A 245 14.26 3.84 1.03
C ILE A 245 12.80 3.40 0.91
N THR A 246 12.38 2.47 1.77
CA THR A 246 11.02 1.96 1.81
C THR A 246 10.69 1.47 3.21
N VAL A 247 9.43 1.64 3.64
CA VAL A 247 8.91 0.99 4.87
C VAL A 247 8.46 -0.44 4.64
N SER A 248 8.45 -0.90 3.38
CA SER A 248 7.87 -2.18 2.96
C SER A 248 8.90 -3.18 2.36
N PRO A 249 10.13 -3.35 2.89
CA PRO A 249 11.03 -4.40 2.41
C PRO A 249 10.40 -5.78 2.61
N ASP A 250 10.35 -6.57 1.55
CA ASP A 250 9.63 -7.83 1.39
C ASP A 250 8.09 -7.71 1.39
N GLY A 251 7.54 -6.50 1.48
CA GLY A 251 6.10 -6.24 1.56
C GLY A 251 5.37 -6.19 0.21
N TYR A 252 6.08 -6.12 -0.91
CA TYR A 252 5.49 -6.04 -2.25
C TYR A 252 5.15 -7.43 -2.80
N LEU A 253 3.98 -7.98 -2.46
CA LEU A 253 3.59 -9.31 -2.90
C LEU A 253 2.88 -9.25 -4.25
N TYR A 254 3.55 -9.70 -5.30
CA TYR A 254 2.98 -9.81 -6.64
C TYR A 254 2.20 -11.12 -6.79
N ARG A 255 0.95 -11.05 -7.24
CA ARG A 255 0.12 -12.25 -7.48
C ARG A 255 0.46 -12.86 -8.84
N THR A 256 1.06 -14.04 -8.83
CA THR A 256 1.55 -14.75 -10.02
C THR A 256 0.52 -15.69 -10.64
N ARG A 257 -0.49 -16.13 -9.89
CA ARG A 257 -1.52 -17.10 -10.31
C ARG A 257 -2.83 -16.97 -9.53
#